data_AF-A0AAW2LYQ1-F1
#
_entry.id   AF-A0AAW2LYQ1-F1
#
_cell.length_a   1.000
_cell.length_b   1.000
_cell.length_c   1.000
_cell.angle_alpha   90.00
_cell.angle_beta   90.00
_cell.angle_gamma   90.00
#
_symmetry.space_group_name_H-M   'P 1'
#
loop_
_entity.id
_entity.type
_entity.pdbx_description
1 polymer ?
#
loop_
_entity_poly.entity_id
_entity_poly.type
_entity_poly.pdbx_seq_one_letter_code
_entity_poly.pdbx_strand_id
1 'polypeptide(L)'
;MSVEFEPSKEISGGEWYVDGNLDKELINILKQLCLRYLRVQKVATLEGVHNDLKKNRVVTFEISCQQVGEILNSMVLDNDIIEVKSTGLGDYHSIPIGTICYRFASGAGAGKGPRLGAFASIPCGACPRIRLCTPDGIISPSTCVYYTKWLNIDF
;
A
#
# COMPACT_ATOMS: atom_id res chain seq x y z
N MET A 1 8.21 -39.41 23.01
CA MET A 1 8.56 -38.53 21.88
C MET A 1 7.62 -37.35 21.94
N SER A 2 8.10 -36.23 22.48
CA SER A 2 7.32 -35.00 22.53
C SER A 2 7.11 -34.51 21.10
N VAL A 3 5.87 -34.48 20.66
CA VAL A 3 5.47 -33.82 19.43
C VAL A 3 5.65 -32.33 19.70
N GLU A 4 6.62 -31.70 19.04
CA GLU A 4 6.77 -30.25 19.08
C GLU A 4 5.55 -29.66 18.38
N PHE A 5 4.60 -29.14 19.18
CA PHE A 5 3.44 -28.44 18.67
C PHE A 5 3.89 -27.10 18.12
N GLU A 6 3.97 -26.99 16.80
CA GLU A 6 4.07 -25.69 16.15
C GLU A 6 2.74 -24.96 16.37
N PRO A 7 2.73 -23.79 17.03
CA PRO A 7 1.53 -22.98 17.16
C PRO A 7 0.99 -22.62 15.77
N SER A 8 -0.33 -22.67 15.60
CA SER A 8 -0.95 -22.36 14.30
C SER A 8 -0.52 -20.96 13.84
N LYS A 9 -0.32 -20.79 12.52
CA LYS A 9 0.14 -19.51 11.92
C LYS A 9 -0.76 -18.33 12.29
N GLU A 10 -2.04 -18.59 12.56
CA GLU A 10 -3.01 -17.59 13.04
C GLU A 10 -2.71 -17.07 14.46
N ILE A 11 -2.07 -17.89 15.30
CA ILE A 11 -1.72 -17.56 16.69
C ILE A 11 -0.29 -17.02 16.77
N SER A 12 0.65 -17.54 15.98
CA SER A 12 2.05 -17.09 15.95
C SER A 12 2.29 -15.86 15.08
N GLY A 13 1.31 -15.43 14.30
CA GLY A 13 1.44 -14.35 13.32
C GLY A 13 2.12 -14.77 12.02
N GLY A 14 2.63 -16.00 11.94
CA GLY A 14 3.28 -16.55 10.76
C GLY A 14 4.64 -15.90 10.47
N GLU A 15 5.08 -16.02 9.21
CA GLU A 15 6.43 -15.68 8.75
C GLU A 15 6.72 -14.15 8.72
N TRP A 16 5.73 -13.31 9.03
CA TRP A 16 5.89 -11.85 9.12
C TRP A 16 6.27 -11.36 10.53
N TYR A 17 6.28 -12.24 11.52
CA TYR A 17 6.52 -11.88 12.91
C TYR A 17 7.87 -12.42 13.38
N VAL A 18 8.66 -11.53 13.99
CA VAL A 18 9.90 -11.86 14.68
C VAL A 18 9.71 -11.46 16.14
N ASP A 19 9.86 -12.43 17.05
CA ASP A 19 9.69 -12.25 18.50
C ASP A 19 8.34 -11.60 18.89
N GLY A 20 7.26 -11.98 18.19
CA GLY A 20 5.90 -11.47 18.43
C GLY A 20 5.64 -10.06 17.89
N ASN A 21 6.60 -9.46 17.17
CA ASN A 21 6.41 -8.19 16.49
C ASN A 21 6.41 -8.37 14.97
N LEU A 22 5.47 -7.68 14.31
CA LEU A 22 5.42 -7.63 12.85
C LEU A 22 6.66 -6.91 12.30
N ASP A 23 7.42 -7.58 11.43
CA ASP A 23 8.60 -7.01 10.79
C ASP A 23 8.21 -6.04 9.66
N LYS A 24 7.95 -4.80 10.06
CA LYS A 24 7.58 -3.71 9.14
C LYS A 24 8.72 -3.32 8.21
N GLU A 25 9.97 -3.49 8.64
CA GLU A 25 11.14 -3.11 7.83
C GLU A 25 11.27 -4.07 6.65
N LEU A 26 11.17 -5.36 6.92
CA LEU A 26 11.15 -6.39 5.90
C LEU A 26 10.01 -6.20 4.90
N ILE A 27 8.78 -5.98 5.39
CA ILE A 27 7.62 -5.74 4.52
C ILE A 27 7.86 -4.52 3.63
N ASN A 28 8.41 -3.44 4.18
CA ASN A 28 8.69 -2.24 3.41
C ASN A 28 9.78 -2.47 2.35
N ILE A 29 10.86 -3.20 2.68
CA ILE A 29 11.90 -3.57 1.72
C ILE A 29 11.30 -4.39 0.57
N LEU A 30 10.48 -5.39 0.88
CA LEU A 30 9.82 -6.23 -0.12
C LEU A 30 8.87 -5.41 -1.01
N LYS A 31 8.08 -4.50 -0.43
CA LYS A 31 7.26 -3.56 -1.20
C LYS A 31 8.11 -2.75 -2.19
N GLN A 32 9.23 -2.18 -1.74
CA GLN A 32 10.13 -1.41 -2.61
C GLN A 32 10.71 -2.25 -3.76
N LEU A 33 11.08 -3.50 -3.50
CA LEU A 33 11.58 -4.41 -4.52
C LEU A 33 10.51 -4.75 -5.55
N CYS A 34 9.29 -5.09 -5.10
CA CYS A 34 8.17 -5.32 -5.99
C CYS A 34 7.88 -4.09 -6.87
N LEU A 35 7.81 -2.90 -6.29
CA LEU A 35 7.60 -1.65 -7.03
C LEU A 35 8.72 -1.38 -8.04
N ARG A 36 9.97 -1.69 -7.70
CA ARG A 36 11.11 -1.58 -8.62
C ARG A 36 10.95 -2.53 -9.81
N TYR A 37 10.59 -3.78 -9.55
CA TYR A 37 10.33 -4.76 -10.61
C TYR A 37 9.20 -4.30 -11.53
N LEU A 38 8.06 -3.84 -10.98
CA LEU A 38 6.94 -3.29 -11.76
C LEU A 38 7.27 -2.01 -12.53
N ARG A 39 8.31 -1.24 -12.15
CA ARG A 39 8.72 -0.06 -12.93
C ARG A 39 9.48 -0.47 -14.18
N VAL A 40 10.28 -1.54 -14.07
CA VAL A 40 11.03 -2.10 -15.20
C VAL A 40 10.09 -2.91 -16.09
N GLN A 41 9.25 -3.74 -15.49
CA GLN A 41 8.23 -4.55 -16.15
C GLN A 41 6.89 -3.82 -16.07
N LYS A 42 6.45 -3.20 -17.16
CA LYS A 42 5.17 -2.46 -17.22
C LYS A 42 3.97 -3.26 -16.69
N VAL A 43 4.03 -4.58 -16.78
CA VAL A 43 3.06 -5.54 -16.25
C VAL A 43 3.81 -6.67 -15.57
N ALA A 44 3.35 -7.10 -14.39
CA ALA A 44 3.94 -8.18 -13.61
C ALA A 44 2.90 -9.23 -13.23
N THR A 45 3.29 -10.49 -13.14
CA THR A 45 2.48 -11.59 -12.57
C THR A 45 3.03 -11.98 -11.20
N LEU A 46 2.23 -12.66 -10.37
CA LEU A 46 2.69 -13.16 -9.07
C LEU A 46 3.97 -14.00 -9.22
N GLU A 47 3.96 -14.95 -10.16
CA GLU A 47 5.11 -15.81 -10.48
C GLU A 47 6.32 -15.00 -10.97
N GLY A 48 6.10 -13.95 -11.76
CA GLY A 48 7.18 -13.08 -12.23
C GLY A 48 7.86 -12.33 -11.07
N VAL A 49 7.06 -11.77 -10.16
CA VAL A 49 7.56 -11.07 -8.98
C VAL A 49 8.28 -12.03 -8.04
N HIS A 50 7.71 -13.21 -7.78
CA HIS A 50 8.33 -14.23 -6.93
C HIS A 50 9.70 -14.67 -7.46
N ASN A 51 9.79 -14.94 -8.76
CA ASN A 51 11.04 -15.31 -9.40
C ASN A 51 12.09 -14.18 -9.38
N ASP A 52 11.69 -12.92 -9.50
CA ASP A 52 12.61 -11.78 -9.41
C ASP A 52 13.16 -11.61 -7.98
N LEU A 53 12.29 -11.70 -6.97
CA LEU A 53 12.69 -11.64 -5.57
C LEU A 53 13.67 -12.78 -5.22
N LYS A 54 13.43 -13.99 -5.72
CA LYS A 54 14.32 -15.14 -5.55
C LYS A 54 15.67 -14.93 -6.23
N LYS A 55 15.70 -14.34 -7.43
CA LYS A 55 16.92 -14.07 -8.21
C LYS A 55 17.78 -12.99 -7.57
N ASN A 56 17.17 -11.93 -7.08
CA ASN A 56 17.90 -10.78 -6.54
C ASN A 56 18.56 -11.06 -5.18
N ARG A 57 18.33 -12.24 -4.56
CA ARG A 57 18.95 -12.69 -3.29
C ARG A 57 19.07 -11.58 -2.24
N VAL A 58 18.07 -10.69 -2.17
CA VAL A 58 18.09 -9.55 -1.23
C VAL A 58 17.75 -10.02 0.18
N VAL A 59 17.17 -11.22 0.29
CA VAL A 59 16.54 -11.69 1.51
C VAL A 59 17.16 -13.03 1.90
N THR A 60 17.64 -13.11 3.14
CA THR A 60 18.37 -14.27 3.68
C THR A 60 17.46 -15.48 3.90
N PHE A 61 16.13 -15.29 3.89
CA PHE A 61 15.14 -16.33 4.11
C PHE A 61 14.35 -16.68 2.84
N GLU A 62 13.72 -17.86 2.84
CA GLU A 62 12.88 -18.32 1.72
C GLU A 62 11.54 -17.57 1.71
N ILE A 63 11.25 -16.88 0.61
CA ILE A 63 9.96 -16.20 0.40
C ILE A 63 9.01 -17.16 -0.34
N SER A 64 7.81 -17.35 0.21
CA SER A 64 6.74 -18.14 -0.41
C SER A 64 5.91 -17.32 -1.41
N CYS A 65 5.26 -17.99 -2.39
CA CYS A 65 4.33 -17.33 -3.31
C CYS A 65 3.15 -16.66 -2.57
N GLN A 66 2.74 -17.23 -1.44
CA GLN A 66 1.68 -16.68 -0.60
C GLN A 66 2.09 -15.31 -0.02
N GLN A 67 3.30 -15.21 0.55
CA GLN A 67 3.81 -13.94 1.09
C GLN A 67 3.89 -12.84 0.03
N VAL A 68 4.34 -13.20 -1.19
CA VAL A 68 4.36 -12.25 -2.32
C VAL A 68 2.94 -11.79 -2.68
N GLY A 69 1.98 -12.72 -2.70
CA GLY A 69 0.57 -12.41 -2.90
C GLY A 69 0.00 -11.46 -1.85
N GLU A 70 0.32 -11.67 -0.58
CA GLU A 70 -0.10 -10.80 0.53
C GLU A 70 0.47 -9.39 0.40
N ILE A 71 1.75 -9.25 0.02
CA ILE A 71 2.36 -7.95 -0.23
C ILE A 71 1.71 -7.26 -1.42
N LEU A 72 1.50 -7.99 -2.54
CA LEU A 72 0.83 -7.45 -3.72
C LEU A 72 -0.58 -6.97 -3.39
N ASN A 73 -1.35 -7.77 -2.65
CA ASN A 73 -2.68 -7.38 -2.18
C ASN A 73 -2.63 -6.13 -1.29
N SER A 74 -1.67 -6.04 -0.36
CA SER A 74 -1.48 -4.82 0.44
C SER A 74 -1.20 -3.61 -0.44
N MET A 75 -0.35 -3.72 -1.46
CA MET A 75 -0.06 -2.61 -2.38
C MET A 75 -1.28 -2.23 -3.25
N VAL A 76 -2.14 -3.20 -3.60
CA VAL A 76 -3.42 -2.92 -4.28
C VAL A 76 -4.36 -2.15 -3.35
N LEU A 77 -4.48 -2.57 -2.08
CA LEU A 77 -5.29 -1.89 -1.06
C LEU A 77 -4.80 -0.46 -0.80
N ASP A 78 -3.48 -0.27 -0.79
CA ASP A 78 -2.83 1.05 -0.65
C ASP A 78 -2.98 1.92 -1.92
N ASN A 79 -3.55 1.38 -3.01
CA ASN A 79 -3.67 1.99 -4.34
C ASN A 79 -2.33 2.34 -5.00
N ASP A 80 -1.23 1.71 -4.59
CA ASP A 80 0.08 1.87 -5.22
C ASP A 80 0.12 1.20 -6.61
N ILE A 81 -0.62 0.09 -6.75
CA ILE A 81 -0.74 -0.71 -7.96
C ILE A 81 -2.20 -1.12 -8.18
N ILE A 82 -2.51 -1.64 -9.37
CA ILE A 82 -3.83 -2.18 -9.68
C ILE A 82 -3.74 -3.63 -10.16
N GLU A 83 -4.72 -4.43 -9.75
CA GLU A 83 -4.94 -5.78 -10.26
C GLU A 83 -5.76 -5.71 -11.56
N VAL A 84 -5.30 -6.41 -12.59
CA VAL A 84 -5.94 -6.49 -13.91
C VAL A 84 -5.84 -7.90 -14.47
N LYS A 85 -6.77 -8.29 -15.34
CA LYS A 85 -6.67 -9.55 -16.09
C LYS A 85 -5.95 -9.31 -17.41
N SER A 86 -5.05 -10.22 -17.76
CA SER A 86 -4.32 -10.18 -19.04
C SER A 86 -5.28 -10.23 -20.22
N THR A 87 -5.08 -9.32 -21.18
CA THR A 87 -5.78 -9.30 -22.47
C THR A 87 -4.99 -10.03 -23.57
N GLY A 88 -3.77 -10.51 -23.30
CA GLY A 88 -2.89 -11.18 -24.27
C GLY A 88 -2.36 -10.27 -25.39
N LEU A 89 -2.54 -8.95 -25.28
CA LEU A 89 -2.16 -7.96 -26.29
C LEU A 89 -1.18 -6.93 -25.72
N GLY A 90 -0.29 -6.40 -26.55
CA GLY A 90 0.67 -5.34 -26.16
C GLY A 90 1.58 -5.78 -25.01
N ASP A 91 1.61 -5.00 -23.92
CA ASP A 91 2.41 -5.30 -22.73
C ASP A 91 1.97 -6.62 -22.02
N TYR A 92 0.82 -7.20 -22.41
CA TYR A 92 0.33 -8.50 -21.90
C TYR A 92 0.63 -9.68 -22.84
N HIS A 93 1.34 -9.49 -23.95
CA HIS A 93 1.52 -10.51 -24.99
C HIS A 93 2.15 -11.82 -24.49
N SER A 94 3.07 -11.72 -23.53
CA SER A 94 3.75 -12.88 -22.94
C SER A 94 2.93 -13.60 -21.86
N ILE A 95 1.73 -13.14 -21.55
CA ILE A 95 0.92 -13.61 -20.42
C ILE A 95 -0.39 -14.22 -20.94
N PRO A 96 -0.75 -15.46 -20.54
CA PRO A 96 -2.00 -16.08 -20.97
C PRO A 96 -3.23 -15.21 -20.65
N ILE A 97 -4.18 -15.14 -21.58
CA ILE A 97 -5.41 -14.36 -21.43
C ILE A 97 -6.16 -14.81 -20.17
N GLY A 98 -6.65 -13.85 -19.40
CA GLY A 98 -7.40 -14.09 -18.17
C GLY A 98 -6.54 -14.28 -16.91
N THR A 99 -5.22 -14.38 -17.05
CA THR A 99 -4.29 -14.46 -15.90
C THR A 99 -4.28 -13.14 -15.13
N ILE A 100 -4.28 -13.23 -13.80
CA ILE A 100 -4.17 -12.06 -12.91
C ILE A 100 -2.77 -11.45 -13.03
N CYS A 101 -2.74 -10.15 -13.29
CA CYS A 101 -1.54 -9.35 -13.44
C CYS A 101 -1.65 -8.07 -12.64
N TYR A 102 -0.50 -7.46 -12.37
CA TYR A 102 -0.36 -6.23 -11.62
C TYR A 102 0.37 -5.21 -12.48
N ARG A 103 -0.09 -3.97 -12.43
CA ARG A 103 0.61 -2.84 -13.07
C ARG A 103 0.40 -1.58 -12.27
N PHE A 104 1.22 -0.57 -12.55
CA PHE A 104 0.89 0.79 -12.12
C PHE A 104 -0.41 1.24 -12.77
N ALA A 105 -1.18 2.04 -12.04
CA ALA A 105 -2.35 2.72 -12.58
C ALA A 105 -1.94 3.66 -13.72
N SER A 106 -1.96 3.15 -14.95
CA SER A 106 -1.71 3.93 -16.16
C SER A 106 -3.06 4.41 -16.70
N GLY A 107 -3.39 5.67 -16.40
CA GLY A 107 -4.55 6.40 -16.90
C GLY A 107 -4.53 7.85 -16.42
N ALA A 108 -4.41 8.81 -17.35
CA ALA A 108 -4.61 10.28 -17.22
C ALA A 108 -4.14 11.03 -15.94
N GLY A 109 -3.25 10.45 -15.13
CA GLY A 109 -2.80 11.01 -13.86
C GLY A 109 -1.55 10.35 -13.27
N ALA A 110 -0.83 9.55 -14.07
CA ALA A 110 0.39 8.86 -13.65
C ALA A 110 1.48 9.88 -13.28
N GLY A 111 1.62 10.15 -11.99
CA GLY A 111 2.58 11.10 -11.43
C GLY A 111 2.09 11.82 -10.18
N LYS A 112 0.79 11.81 -9.89
CA LYS A 112 0.25 12.23 -8.60
C LYS A 112 -0.58 11.08 -8.08
N GLY A 113 -0.34 10.65 -6.84
CA GLY A 113 -1.23 9.72 -6.13
C GLY A 113 -2.67 10.25 -6.10
N PRO A 114 -3.57 9.62 -5.33
CA PRO A 114 -4.94 10.11 -5.16
C PRO A 114 -4.92 11.63 -5.00
N ARG A 115 -5.57 12.37 -5.91
CA ARG A 115 -5.62 13.83 -5.81
C ARG A 115 -6.23 14.13 -4.46
N LEU A 116 -5.42 14.63 -3.53
CA LEU A 116 -5.89 14.97 -2.20
C LEU A 116 -7.08 15.92 -2.39
N GLY A 117 -8.26 15.49 -1.97
CA GLY A 117 -9.47 16.28 -2.18
C GLY A 117 -9.32 17.64 -1.51
N ALA A 118 -9.90 18.69 -2.08
CA ALA A 118 -9.79 20.06 -1.54
C ALA A 118 -10.16 20.13 -0.04
N PHE A 119 -11.08 19.28 0.39
CA PHE A 119 -11.48 19.16 1.79
C PHE A 119 -10.39 18.56 2.70
N ALA A 120 -9.60 17.60 2.20
CA ALA A 120 -8.49 17.00 2.94
C ALA A 120 -7.25 17.92 3.01
N SER A 121 -7.18 18.95 2.15
CA SER A 121 -6.12 19.97 2.20
C SER A 121 -6.36 21.12 3.17
N ILE A 122 -7.52 21.17 3.85
CA ILE A 122 -7.87 22.23 4.80
C ILE A 122 -8.21 21.63 6.18
N PRO A 123 -7.97 22.36 7.29
CA PRO A 123 -8.20 21.83 8.64
C PRO A 123 -9.66 21.42 8.91
N CYS A 124 -10.62 21.99 8.17
CA CYS A 124 -12.04 21.63 8.27
C CYS A 124 -12.31 20.17 7.90
N GLY A 125 -11.50 19.57 7.02
CA GLY A 125 -11.67 18.19 6.55
C GLY A 125 -11.51 17.12 7.62
N ALA A 126 -10.66 17.41 8.61
CA ALA A 126 -10.36 16.52 9.73
C ALA A 126 -10.87 17.08 11.06
N CYS A 127 -11.66 18.16 11.05
CA CYS A 127 -12.09 18.82 12.27
C CYS A 127 -13.10 17.95 13.05
N PRO A 128 -12.78 17.54 14.30
CA PRO A 128 -13.63 16.65 15.09
C PRO A 128 -14.95 17.31 15.53
N ARG A 129 -15.03 18.64 15.45
CA ARG A 129 -16.18 19.45 15.88
C ARG A 129 -16.83 20.22 14.73
N ILE A 130 -16.58 19.84 13.47
CA ILE A 130 -17.09 20.57 12.29
C ILE A 130 -18.62 20.77 12.32
N ARG A 131 -19.37 19.81 12.89
CA ARG A 131 -20.83 19.88 13.02
C ARG A 131 -21.33 20.98 13.96
N LEU A 132 -20.48 21.47 14.86
CA LEU A 132 -20.79 22.51 15.83
C LEU A 132 -20.22 23.87 15.43
N CYS A 133 -19.52 23.94 14.29
CA CYS A 133 -18.86 25.14 13.82
C CYS A 133 -19.86 26.03 13.09
N THR A 134 -20.21 27.17 13.69
CA THR A 134 -21.12 28.16 13.10
C THR A 134 -20.52 29.56 13.26
N PRO A 135 -20.81 30.52 12.34
CA PRO A 135 -20.27 31.87 12.43
C PRO A 135 -20.47 32.56 13.78
N ASP A 136 -21.66 32.37 14.38
CA ASP A 136 -22.07 32.98 15.66
C ASP A 136 -22.00 32.00 16.85
N GLY A 137 -21.39 30.83 16.66
CA GLY A 137 -21.29 29.79 17.69
C GLY A 137 -20.10 29.95 18.62
N ILE A 138 -20.11 29.18 19.72
CA ILE A 138 -18.95 29.06 20.62
C ILE A 138 -17.72 28.52 19.87
N ILE A 139 -17.95 27.64 18.90
CA ILE A 139 -16.95 27.21 17.92
C ILE A 139 -17.27 27.95 16.63
N SER A 140 -16.42 28.91 16.28
CA SER A 140 -16.59 29.74 15.09
C SER A 140 -15.38 29.66 14.17
N PRO A 141 -15.55 29.76 12.84
CA PRO A 141 -14.43 29.88 11.91
C PRO A 141 -13.52 31.08 12.20
N SER A 142 -14.07 32.18 12.72
CA SER A 142 -13.33 33.42 12.99
C SER A 142 -12.37 33.30 14.18
N THR A 143 -12.68 32.44 15.15
CA THR A 143 -11.88 32.17 16.36
C THR A 143 -11.22 30.79 16.33
N CYS A 144 -11.21 30.13 15.16
CA CYS A 144 -10.77 28.74 15.03
C CYS A 144 -9.25 28.59 15.12
N VAL A 145 -8.76 27.99 16.21
CA VAL A 145 -7.34 27.70 16.44
C VAL A 145 -6.70 26.87 15.32
N TYR A 146 -7.45 25.90 14.75
CA TYR A 146 -6.94 25.08 13.64
C TYR A 146 -6.69 25.91 12.38
N TYR A 147 -7.52 26.92 12.14
CA TYR A 147 -7.40 27.79 10.97
C TYR A 147 -6.25 28.79 11.15
N THR A 148 -6.13 29.38 12.34
CA THR A 148 -5.02 30.28 12.69
C THR A 148 -3.67 29.59 12.56
N LYS A 149 -3.53 28.39 13.13
CA LYS A 149 -2.32 27.58 13.04
C LYS A 149 -2.01 27.15 11.61
N TRP A 150 -3.04 26.81 10.83
CA TRP A 150 -2.85 26.39 9.43
C TRP A 150 -2.44 27.55 8.52
N LEU A 151 -2.95 28.76 8.77
CA LEU A 151 -2.59 29.98 8.03
C LEU A 151 -1.34 30.70 8.58
N ASN A 152 -0.75 30.22 9.68
CA ASN A 152 0.36 30.87 10.40
C ASN A 152 0.07 32.34 10.74
N ILE A 153 -1.11 32.63 11.29
CA ILE A 153 -1.52 34.00 11.70
C ILE A 153 -1.26 34.24 13.20
N ASP A 154 -0.61 33.30 13.89
CA ASP A 154 -0.16 33.49 15.27
C ASP A 154 1.04 34.47 15.28
N PHE A 155 0.83 35.69 15.82
CA PHE A 155 1.87 36.69 16.09
C PHE A 155 2.47 36.51 17.48
#